data_AF-A0A975HYG1-F1
#
_entry.id   AF-A0A975HYG1-F1
#
_cell.length_a   1.000
_cell.length_b   1.000
_cell.length_c   1.000
_cell.angle_alpha   90.00
_cell.angle_beta   90.00
_cell.angle_gamma   90.00
#
_symmetry.space_group_name_H-M   'P 1'
#
loop_
_entity.id
_entity.type
_entity.pdbx_description
1 polymer ?
#
loop_
_entity_poly.entity_id
_entity_poly.type
_entity_poly.pdbx_seq_one_letter_code
_entity_poly.pdbx_strand_id
1 'polypeptide(L)'
;MSANEQDATPTQPEPAEGGPRTEPAKPVSVAAATPFKRMPRIPKRRRGWDSFSVPLPLQFAIAVLIGILVATAIAAAYVRWSARSTAESNARATAAEIERISRENQQQIEAAQQAAAQRQRAAEDEERARAEKIREQQRLAEEAQRSTLSEAERKERAWAASYRKPAGCADSASMECANHYIRARRAFEAQYARDAARQSAKEGAKSTP
;
A
#
# COMPACT_ATOMS: atom_id res chain seq x y z
N MET A 1 7.86 35.54 11.81
CA MET A 1 8.11 34.52 10.77
C MET A 1 7.44 33.25 11.24
N SER A 2 6.20 33.04 10.82
CA SER A 2 5.39 31.88 11.21
C SER A 2 4.98 31.18 9.93
N ALA A 3 5.41 29.94 9.78
CA ALA A 3 5.03 29.07 8.70
C ALA A 3 3.59 28.58 8.94
N ASN A 4 2.67 28.94 8.05
CA ASN A 4 1.37 28.30 7.94
C ASN A 4 1.53 27.10 6.99
N GLU A 5 1.81 25.95 7.56
CA GLU A 5 1.44 24.64 7.05
C GLU A 5 -0.05 24.45 7.38
N GLN A 6 -0.93 24.40 6.38
CA GLN A 6 -2.20 23.65 6.35
C GLN A 6 -3.02 24.06 5.13
N ASP A 7 -3.18 23.13 4.19
CA ASP A 7 -4.49 22.69 3.65
C ASP A 7 -4.26 21.78 2.44
N ALA A 8 -3.77 20.56 2.70
CA ALA A 8 -3.92 19.45 1.76
C ALA A 8 -5.32 18.86 1.98
N THR A 9 -6.26 19.27 1.12
CA THR A 9 -7.61 18.72 1.07
C THR A 9 -7.55 17.24 0.66
N PRO A 10 -8.25 16.33 1.36
CA PRO A 10 -8.34 14.93 0.94
C PRO A 10 -9.16 14.82 -0.34
N THR A 11 -8.52 14.49 -1.46
CA THR A 11 -9.21 14.12 -2.69
C THR A 11 -9.91 12.77 -2.46
N GLN A 12 -11.23 12.83 -2.24
CA GLN A 12 -12.09 11.64 -2.31
C GLN A 12 -12.03 11.07 -3.74
N PRO A 13 -11.84 9.75 -3.92
CA PRO A 13 -12.00 9.14 -5.23
C PRO A 13 -13.47 9.18 -5.64
N GLU A 14 -13.75 9.83 -6.77
CA GLU A 14 -15.06 9.78 -7.43
C GLU A 14 -15.47 8.31 -7.69
N PRO A 15 -16.68 7.90 -7.30
CA PRO A 15 -17.23 6.64 -7.76
C PRO A 15 -17.50 6.73 -9.27
N ALA A 16 -16.96 5.78 -10.02
CA ALA A 16 -17.17 5.66 -11.46
C ALA A 16 -18.67 5.54 -11.79
N GLU A 17 -19.28 6.66 -12.17
CA GLU A 17 -20.61 6.68 -12.74
C GLU A 17 -20.61 6.05 -14.14
N GLY A 18 -21.51 5.09 -14.34
CA GLY A 18 -22.17 4.93 -15.63
C GLY A 18 -21.46 4.09 -16.69
N GLY A 19 -21.15 2.83 -16.37
CA GLY A 19 -21.01 1.82 -17.43
C GLY A 19 -22.32 1.71 -18.25
N PRO A 20 -22.26 1.55 -19.59
CA PRO A 20 -23.46 1.55 -20.42
C PRO A 20 -24.37 0.37 -20.06
N ARG A 21 -25.58 0.70 -19.58
CA ARG A 21 -26.68 -0.26 -19.40
C ARG A 21 -26.98 -0.93 -20.73
N THR A 22 -26.71 -2.23 -20.80
CA THR A 22 -27.18 -3.11 -21.87
C THR A 22 -28.68 -3.35 -21.68
N GLU A 23 -29.50 -2.53 -22.33
CA GLU A 23 -30.91 -2.87 -22.51
C GLU A 23 -31.01 -4.14 -23.37
N PRO A 24 -31.86 -5.12 -23.00
CA PRO A 24 -32.10 -6.30 -23.82
C PRO A 24 -32.80 -5.88 -25.12
N ALA A 25 -32.15 -6.19 -26.24
CA ALA A 25 -32.64 -5.91 -27.59
C ALA A 25 -34.08 -6.43 -27.76
N LYS A 26 -34.99 -5.53 -28.11
CA LYS A 26 -36.36 -5.86 -28.54
C LYS A 26 -36.30 -6.90 -29.67
N PRO A 27 -37.12 -7.98 -29.63
CA PRO A 27 -37.22 -8.89 -30.74
C PRO A 27 -37.80 -8.16 -31.95
N VAL A 28 -37.01 -8.07 -33.02
CA VAL A 28 -37.46 -7.58 -34.32
C VAL A 28 -38.50 -8.56 -34.84
N SER A 29 -39.74 -8.10 -34.97
CA SER A 29 -40.81 -8.88 -35.59
C SER A 29 -40.44 -9.12 -37.06
N VAL A 30 -40.23 -10.39 -37.40
CA VAL A 30 -40.03 -10.83 -38.78
C VAL A 30 -41.33 -10.61 -39.53
N ALA A 31 -41.39 -9.52 -40.30
CA ALA A 31 -42.51 -9.23 -41.19
C ALA A 31 -42.64 -10.37 -42.21
N ALA A 32 -43.83 -10.97 -42.23
CA ALA A 32 -44.21 -12.05 -43.10
C ALA A 32 -43.83 -11.76 -44.57
N ALA A 33 -43.25 -12.77 -45.21
CA ALA A 33 -42.91 -12.78 -46.63
C ALA A 33 -44.14 -12.38 -47.46
N THR A 34 -44.06 -11.22 -48.12
CA THR A 34 -45.07 -10.78 -49.07
C THR A 34 -45.02 -11.71 -50.30
N PRO A 35 -46.19 -12.09 -50.85
CA PRO A 35 -46.25 -13.03 -51.97
C PRO A 35 -45.66 -12.41 -53.24
N PHE A 36 -44.83 -13.21 -53.92
CA PHE A 36 -44.16 -12.90 -55.18
C PHE A 36 -45.05 -12.12 -56.15
N LYS A 37 -44.80 -10.82 -56.24
CA LYS A 37 -45.34 -9.93 -57.27
C LYS A 37 -44.74 -10.39 -58.60
N ARG A 38 -45.56 -11.01 -59.45
CA ARG A 38 -45.17 -11.47 -60.80
C ARG A 38 -44.50 -10.31 -61.53
N MET A 39 -43.20 -10.45 -61.81
CA MET A 39 -42.45 -9.48 -62.59
C MET A 39 -43.10 -9.35 -63.98
N PRO A 40 -43.46 -8.14 -64.44
CA PRO A 40 -43.85 -7.95 -65.82
C PRO A 40 -42.67 -8.33 -66.73
N ARG A 41 -42.94 -9.11 -67.78
CA ARG A 41 -41.97 -9.47 -68.81
C ARG A 41 -41.41 -8.18 -69.41
N ILE A 42 -40.20 -7.80 -69.01
CA ILE A 42 -39.47 -6.68 -69.62
C ILE A 42 -39.16 -7.10 -71.05
N PRO A 43 -39.67 -6.40 -72.09
CA PRO A 43 -39.28 -6.71 -73.45
C PRO A 43 -37.77 -6.48 -73.56
N LYS A 44 -37.03 -7.48 -74.08
CA LYS A 44 -35.63 -7.33 -74.47
C LYS A 44 -35.57 -6.26 -75.56
N ARG A 45 -35.44 -4.98 -75.17
CA ARG A 45 -34.95 -3.93 -76.05
C ARG A 45 -33.56 -4.37 -76.46
N ARG A 46 -33.42 -4.86 -77.70
CA ARG A 46 -32.14 -4.91 -78.39
C ARG A 46 -31.66 -3.47 -78.45
N ARG A 47 -30.87 -3.08 -77.46
CA ARG A 47 -30.16 -1.81 -77.45
C ARG A 47 -29.10 -1.97 -78.52
N GLY A 48 -29.48 -1.72 -79.77
CA GLY A 48 -28.54 -1.55 -80.85
C GLY A 48 -27.58 -0.48 -80.38
N TRP A 49 -26.33 -0.89 -80.16
CA TRP A 49 -25.24 0.07 -80.11
C TRP A 49 -25.06 0.48 -81.56
N ASP A 50 -25.96 1.32 -82.05
CA ASP A 50 -25.74 2.04 -83.29
C ASP A 50 -24.46 2.80 -83.04
N SER A 51 -23.43 2.36 -83.76
CA SER A 51 -22.09 2.91 -83.75
C SER A 51 -22.20 4.37 -84.12
N PHE A 52 -22.38 5.23 -83.11
CA PHE A 52 -22.07 6.64 -83.23
C PHE A 52 -20.67 6.68 -83.82
N SER A 53 -20.57 7.10 -85.08
CA SER A 53 -19.32 7.18 -85.83
C SER A 53 -18.52 8.36 -85.25
N VAL A 54 -18.03 8.15 -84.04
CA VAL A 54 -17.12 9.05 -83.35
C VAL A 54 -15.86 9.12 -84.22
N PRO A 55 -15.42 10.32 -84.63
CA PRO A 55 -14.22 10.46 -85.46
C PRO A 55 -13.04 9.77 -84.78
N LEU A 56 -12.25 9.02 -85.54
CA LEU A 56 -11.07 8.27 -85.08
C LEU A 56 -10.23 8.97 -83.99
N PRO A 57 -9.86 10.27 -84.10
CA PRO A 57 -9.07 10.94 -83.05
C PRO A 57 -9.81 11.04 -81.70
N LEU A 58 -11.12 11.20 -81.70
CA LEU A 58 -11.92 11.31 -80.47
C LEU A 58 -12.08 9.96 -79.77
N GLN A 59 -12.07 8.85 -80.52
CA GLN A 59 -12.05 7.49 -79.93
C GLN A 59 -10.76 7.24 -79.13
N PHE A 60 -9.60 7.66 -79.67
CA PHE A 60 -8.32 7.54 -78.96
C PHE A 60 -8.30 8.38 -77.69
N ALA A 61 -8.80 9.63 -77.73
CA ALA A 61 -8.86 10.48 -76.55
C ALA A 61 -9.71 9.87 -75.42
N ILE A 62 -10.89 9.32 -75.75
CA ILE A 62 -11.76 8.65 -74.77
C ILE A 62 -11.09 7.39 -74.20
N ALA A 63 -10.45 6.59 -75.06
CA ALA A 63 -9.74 5.39 -74.61
C ALA A 63 -8.61 5.71 -73.62
N VAL A 64 -7.84 6.78 -73.87
CA VAL A 64 -6.79 7.25 -72.96
C VAL A 64 -7.37 7.72 -71.63
N LEU A 65 -8.46 8.49 -71.64
CA LEU A 65 -9.12 8.94 -70.42
C LEU A 65 -9.65 7.77 -69.57
N ILE A 66 -10.28 6.78 -70.22
CA ILE A 66 -10.74 5.57 -69.53
C ILE A 66 -9.55 4.80 -68.96
N GLY A 67 -8.45 4.65 -69.71
CA GLY A 67 -7.23 4.00 -69.24
C GLY A 67 -6.67 4.66 -67.98
N ILE A 68 -6.59 5.99 -67.95
CA ILE A 68 -6.14 6.76 -66.77
C ILE A 68 -7.08 6.57 -65.58
N LEU A 69 -8.40 6.60 -65.80
CA LEU A 69 -9.38 6.38 -64.72
C LEU A 69 -9.31 4.96 -64.15
N VAL A 70 -9.15 3.95 -64.99
CA VAL A 70 -9.00 2.56 -64.54
C VAL A 70 -7.68 2.38 -63.78
N ALA A 71 -6.57 2.95 -64.28
CA ALA A 71 -5.28 2.88 -63.61
C ALA A 71 -5.31 3.53 -62.21
N THR A 72 -5.94 4.71 -62.09
CA THR A 72 -6.08 5.40 -60.80
C THR A 72 -6.99 4.64 -59.83
N ALA A 73 -8.09 4.05 -60.30
CA ALA A 73 -8.97 3.23 -59.47
C ALA A 73 -8.25 1.97 -58.94
N ILE A 74 -7.46 1.28 -59.77
CA ILE A 74 -6.66 0.12 -59.36
C ILE A 74 -5.60 0.54 -58.33
N ALA A 75 -4.91 1.66 -58.55
CA ALA A 75 -3.91 2.17 -57.62
C ALA A 75 -4.53 2.51 -56.25
N ALA A 76 -5.70 3.16 -56.22
CA ALA A 76 -6.39 3.48 -54.98
C ALA A 76 -6.87 2.22 -54.24
N ALA A 77 -7.39 1.22 -54.97
CA ALA A 77 -7.78 -0.06 -54.40
C ALA A 77 -6.57 -0.80 -53.79
N TYR A 78 -5.43 -0.78 -54.48
CA TYR A 78 -4.19 -1.38 -54.01
C TYR A 78 -3.68 -0.71 -52.73
N VAL A 79 -3.63 0.63 -52.69
CA VAL A 79 -3.20 1.38 -51.50
C VAL A 79 -4.11 1.12 -50.31
N ARG A 80 -5.43 1.07 -50.52
CA ARG A 80 -6.39 0.76 -49.45
C ARG A 80 -6.22 -0.66 -48.93
N TRP A 81 -5.99 -1.62 -49.81
CA TRP A 81 -5.76 -3.01 -49.44
C TRP A 81 -4.42 -3.17 -48.69
N SER A 82 -3.34 -2.56 -49.18
CA SER A 82 -2.04 -2.62 -48.54
C SER A 82 -2.07 -1.96 -47.16
N ALA A 83 -2.73 -0.79 -47.02
CA ALA A 83 -2.89 -0.11 -45.74
C ALA A 83 -3.68 -0.95 -44.70
N ARG A 84 -4.68 -1.72 -45.16
CA ARG A 84 -5.41 -2.63 -44.27
C ARG A 84 -4.53 -3.79 -43.83
N SER A 85 -3.76 -4.37 -44.74
CA SER A 85 -2.87 -5.49 -44.43
C SER A 85 -1.75 -5.10 -43.44
N THR A 86 -1.18 -3.90 -43.58
CA THR A 86 -0.15 -3.39 -42.66
C THR A 86 -0.73 -2.97 -41.31
N ALA A 87 -1.96 -2.43 -41.29
CA ALA A 87 -2.65 -2.14 -40.04
C ALA A 87 -2.93 -3.42 -39.23
N GLU A 88 -3.32 -4.51 -39.88
CA GLU A 88 -3.58 -5.79 -39.22
C GLU A 88 -2.28 -6.43 -38.68
N SER A 89 -1.16 -6.34 -39.40
CA SER A 89 0.14 -6.83 -38.89
C SER A 89 0.64 -5.99 -37.72
N ASN A 90 0.53 -4.65 -37.81
CA ASN A 90 0.95 -3.76 -36.75
C ASN A 90 0.06 -3.91 -35.50
N ALA A 91 -1.25 -4.10 -35.67
CA ALA A 91 -2.16 -4.36 -34.55
C ALA A 91 -1.84 -5.67 -33.81
N ARG A 92 -1.40 -6.72 -34.54
CA ARG A 92 -0.96 -7.97 -33.89
C ARG A 92 0.37 -7.79 -33.15
N ALA A 93 1.30 -7.04 -33.73
CA ALA A 93 2.57 -6.75 -33.08
C ALA A 93 2.38 -5.92 -31.79
N THR A 94 1.52 -4.90 -31.82
CA THR A 94 1.22 -4.10 -30.63
C THR A 94 0.45 -4.89 -29.58
N ALA A 95 -0.49 -5.76 -29.99
CA ALA A 95 -1.22 -6.61 -29.05
C ALA A 95 -0.28 -7.55 -28.28
N ALA A 96 0.71 -8.13 -28.95
CA ALA A 96 1.71 -9.00 -28.30
C ALA A 96 2.58 -8.24 -27.29
N GLU A 97 2.98 -7.01 -27.62
CA GLU A 97 3.78 -6.18 -26.71
C GLU A 97 2.96 -5.72 -25.49
N ILE A 98 1.70 -5.32 -25.71
CA ILE A 98 0.79 -4.96 -24.62
C ILE A 98 0.56 -6.16 -23.69
N GLU A 99 0.40 -7.36 -24.24
CA GLU A 99 0.24 -8.57 -23.44
C GLU A 99 1.50 -8.83 -22.58
N ARG A 100 2.69 -8.67 -23.15
CA ARG A 100 3.94 -8.80 -22.41
C ARG A 100 4.05 -7.77 -21.28
N ILE A 101 3.81 -6.50 -21.58
CA ILE A 101 3.83 -5.42 -20.58
C ILE A 101 2.80 -5.67 -19.48
N SER A 102 1.61 -6.17 -19.84
CA SER A 102 0.56 -6.48 -18.87
C SER A 102 0.98 -7.58 -17.90
N ARG A 103 1.64 -8.64 -18.39
CA ARG A 103 2.17 -9.72 -17.57
C ARG A 103 3.29 -9.24 -16.65
N GLU A 104 4.22 -8.43 -17.18
CA GLU A 104 5.31 -7.86 -16.40
C GLU A 104 4.78 -6.93 -15.30
N ASN A 105 3.82 -6.07 -15.62
CA ASN A 105 3.17 -5.20 -14.63
C ASN A 105 2.42 -6.01 -13.56
N GLN A 106 1.72 -7.08 -13.96
CA GLN A 106 1.00 -7.91 -13.01
C GLN A 106 1.94 -8.60 -12.02
N GLN A 107 3.08 -9.12 -12.51
CA GLN A 107 4.12 -9.68 -11.66
C GLN A 107 4.73 -8.63 -10.73
N GLN A 108 4.97 -7.41 -11.21
CA GLN A 108 5.48 -6.32 -10.37
C GLN A 108 4.50 -5.91 -9.27
N ILE A 109 3.19 -5.85 -9.59
CA ILE A 109 2.15 -5.53 -8.61
C ILE A 109 2.07 -6.62 -7.54
N GLU A 110 2.10 -7.90 -7.92
CA GLU A 110 2.08 -9.01 -6.97
C GLU A 110 3.32 -9.00 -6.06
N ALA A 111 4.52 -8.79 -6.63
CA ALA A 111 5.76 -8.68 -5.85
C ALA A 111 5.72 -7.47 -4.89
N ALA A 112 5.20 -6.33 -5.34
CA ALA A 112 5.04 -5.14 -4.51
C ALA A 112 4.04 -5.38 -3.37
N GLN A 113 2.92 -6.07 -3.63
CA GLN A 113 1.94 -6.43 -2.60
C GLN A 113 2.54 -7.38 -1.56
N GLN A 114 3.30 -8.39 -2.00
CA GLN A 114 3.98 -9.31 -1.08
C GLN A 114 5.02 -8.58 -0.23
N ALA A 115 5.82 -7.70 -0.82
CA ALA A 115 6.80 -6.89 -0.09
C ALA A 115 6.13 -5.95 0.91
N ALA A 116 5.00 -5.33 0.55
CA ALA A 116 4.22 -4.48 1.45
C ALA A 116 3.65 -5.28 2.63
N ALA A 117 3.08 -6.46 2.37
CA ALA A 117 2.56 -7.35 3.42
C ALA A 117 3.66 -7.84 4.37
N GLN A 118 4.86 -8.14 3.85
CA GLN A 118 6.01 -8.51 4.69
C GLN A 118 6.46 -7.35 5.58
N ARG A 119 6.51 -6.12 5.04
CA ARG A 119 6.86 -4.93 5.85
C ARG A 119 5.84 -4.67 6.96
N GLN A 120 4.55 -4.86 6.68
CA GLN A 120 3.51 -4.72 7.70
C GLN A 120 3.67 -5.74 8.82
N ARG A 121 3.89 -7.02 8.49
CA ARG A 121 4.15 -8.07 9.49
C ARG A 121 5.39 -7.77 10.33
N ALA A 122 6.49 -7.36 9.69
CA ALA A 122 7.71 -7.00 10.40
C ALA A 122 7.51 -5.81 11.34
N ALA A 123 6.74 -4.81 10.94
CA ALA A 123 6.40 -3.66 11.78
C ALA A 123 5.53 -4.08 12.99
N GLU A 124 4.51 -4.92 12.77
CA GLU A 124 3.68 -5.45 13.85
C GLU A 124 4.48 -6.29 14.85
N ASP A 125 5.39 -7.13 14.37
CA ASP A 125 6.26 -7.94 15.23
C ASP A 125 7.23 -7.07 16.03
N GLU A 126 7.75 -5.99 15.44
CA GLU A 126 8.59 -5.03 16.15
C GLU A 126 7.80 -4.28 17.23
N GLU A 127 6.57 -3.86 16.95
CA GLU A 127 5.69 -3.23 17.94
C GLU A 127 5.36 -4.17 19.10
N ARG A 128 5.07 -5.45 18.80
CA ARG A 128 4.86 -6.47 19.83
C ARG A 128 6.09 -6.68 20.69
N ALA A 129 7.27 -6.80 20.07
CA ALA A 129 8.53 -6.94 20.79
C ALA A 129 8.85 -5.72 21.67
N ARG A 130 8.54 -4.50 21.19
CA ARG A 130 8.68 -3.26 21.98
C ARG A 130 7.72 -3.26 23.17
N ALA A 131 6.45 -3.64 22.98
CA ALA A 131 5.47 -3.73 24.05
C ALA A 131 5.86 -4.77 25.12
N GLU A 132 6.37 -5.93 24.71
CA GLU A 132 6.87 -6.97 25.61
C GLU A 132 8.07 -6.48 26.42
N LYS A 133 9.04 -5.81 25.79
CA LYS A 133 10.18 -5.20 26.50
C LYS A 133 9.74 -4.17 27.53
N ILE A 134 8.76 -3.34 27.22
CA ILE A 134 8.23 -2.36 28.17
C ILE A 134 7.57 -3.07 29.36
N ARG A 135 6.78 -4.13 29.11
CA ARG A 135 6.16 -4.93 30.18
C ARG A 135 7.21 -5.61 31.07
N GLU A 136 8.25 -6.16 30.47
CA GLU A 136 9.34 -6.78 31.22
C GLU A 136 10.10 -5.75 32.06
N GLN A 137 10.40 -4.58 31.50
CA GLN A 137 11.03 -3.48 32.24
C GLN A 137 10.16 -3.00 33.41
N GLN A 138 8.85 -2.90 33.22
CA GLN A 138 7.92 -2.56 34.29
C GLN A 138 7.92 -3.62 35.40
N ARG A 139 7.93 -4.91 35.06
CA ARG A 139 8.01 -5.99 36.03
C ARG A 139 9.32 -5.92 36.84
N LEU A 140 10.46 -5.74 36.15
CA LEU A 140 11.77 -5.60 36.81
C LEU A 140 11.84 -4.34 37.69
N ALA A 141 11.25 -3.23 37.25
CA ALA A 141 11.19 -2.00 38.04
C ALA A 141 10.30 -2.16 39.29
N GLU A 142 9.16 -2.84 39.17
CA GLU A 142 8.28 -3.14 40.30
C GLU A 142 8.96 -4.08 41.29
N GLU A 143 9.65 -5.12 40.82
CA GLU A 143 10.44 -6.02 41.66
C GLU A 143 11.57 -5.28 42.40
N ALA A 144 12.28 -4.38 41.71
CA ALA A 144 13.30 -3.53 42.33
C ALA A 144 12.71 -2.54 43.35
N GLN A 145 11.53 -1.99 43.10
CA GLN A 145 10.82 -1.15 44.08
C GLN A 145 10.42 -1.97 45.30
N ARG A 146 9.88 -3.18 45.11
CA ARG A 146 9.53 -4.08 46.23
C ARG A 146 10.76 -4.49 47.04
N SER A 147 11.89 -4.78 46.38
CA SER A 147 13.13 -5.14 47.08
C SER A 147 13.67 -3.97 47.90
N THR A 148 13.70 -2.76 47.33
CA THR A 148 14.15 -1.54 48.05
C THR A 148 13.26 -1.19 49.23
N LEU A 149 11.94 -1.32 49.11
CA LEU A 149 11.00 -1.15 50.23
C LEU A 149 11.26 -2.20 51.33
N SER A 150 11.44 -3.47 50.95
CA SER A 150 11.74 -4.54 51.92
C SER A 150 13.09 -4.33 52.63
N GLU A 151 14.07 -3.75 51.96
CA GLU A 151 15.37 -3.37 52.56
C GLU A 151 15.24 -2.20 53.52
N ALA A 152 14.46 -1.18 53.14
CA ALA A 152 14.16 -0.04 54.00
C ALA A 152 13.46 -0.49 55.29
N GLU A 153 12.45 -1.35 55.19
CA GLU A 153 11.77 -1.91 56.37
C GLU A 153 12.73 -2.72 57.27
N ARG A 154 13.58 -3.57 56.68
CA ARG A 154 14.57 -4.33 57.45
C ARG A 154 15.54 -3.41 58.20
N LYS A 155 16.01 -2.36 57.52
CA LYS A 155 16.88 -1.35 58.11
C LYS A 155 16.18 -0.58 59.24
N GLU A 156 14.90 -0.24 59.08
CA GLU A 156 14.12 0.44 60.12
C GLU A 156 13.87 -0.44 61.35
N ARG A 157 13.54 -1.72 61.16
CA ARG A 157 13.39 -2.68 62.26
C ARG A 157 14.72 -2.86 63.01
N ALA A 158 15.83 -2.97 62.29
CA ALA A 158 17.17 -3.06 62.87
C ALA A 158 17.53 -1.78 63.65
N TRP A 159 17.19 -0.61 63.11
CA TRP A 159 17.37 0.66 63.82
C TRP A 159 16.57 0.69 65.13
N ALA A 160 15.28 0.36 65.07
CA ALA A 160 14.39 0.35 66.23
C ALA A 160 14.89 -0.58 67.35
N ALA A 161 15.49 -1.73 66.98
CA ALA A 161 16.10 -2.65 67.94
C ALA A 161 17.42 -2.12 68.54
N SER A 162 18.20 -1.37 67.75
CA SER A 162 19.53 -0.88 68.16
C SER A 162 19.50 0.42 68.96
N TYR A 163 18.55 1.31 68.68
CA TYR A 163 18.51 2.65 69.26
C TYR A 163 17.95 2.60 70.69
N ARG A 164 18.75 3.06 71.66
CA ARG A 164 18.32 3.26 73.04
C ARG A 164 18.24 4.74 73.35
N LYS A 165 17.08 5.17 73.83
CA LYS A 165 16.84 6.56 74.23
C LYS A 165 17.58 6.85 75.54
N PRO A 166 18.38 7.93 75.63
CA PRO A 166 19.05 8.28 76.87
C PRO A 166 18.04 8.73 77.95
N ALA A 167 18.35 8.44 79.22
CA ALA A 167 17.54 8.85 80.36
C ALA A 167 17.44 10.38 80.40
N GLY A 168 16.23 10.91 80.58
CA GLY A 168 15.94 12.36 80.53
C GLY A 168 15.35 12.86 79.20
N CYS A 169 15.45 12.07 78.13
CA CYS A 169 14.72 12.33 76.89
C CYS A 169 13.36 11.62 76.95
N ALA A 170 12.36 12.17 77.64
CA ALA A 170 11.01 11.59 77.65
C ALA A 170 10.20 12.00 76.42
N ASP A 171 10.29 13.28 76.02
CA ASP A 171 9.62 13.85 74.85
C ASP A 171 10.65 14.35 73.83
N SER A 172 10.40 14.13 72.53
CA SER A 172 11.30 14.50 71.43
C SER A 172 11.42 16.02 71.19
N ALA A 173 10.86 16.85 72.07
CA ALA A 173 10.74 18.29 71.87
C ALA A 173 12.00 19.09 72.27
N SER A 174 12.94 18.51 73.04
CA SER A 174 14.19 19.20 73.35
C SER A 174 15.22 19.01 72.23
N MET A 175 15.90 20.10 71.86
CA MET A 175 16.88 20.12 70.76
C MET A 175 18.04 19.13 71.00
N GLU A 176 18.42 18.91 72.26
CA GLU A 176 19.49 17.97 72.64
C GLU A 176 19.12 16.51 72.36
N CYS A 177 17.88 16.11 72.64
CA CYS A 177 17.38 14.76 72.35
C CYS A 177 17.25 14.51 70.84
N ALA A 178 16.80 15.51 70.08
CA ALA A 178 16.76 15.45 68.62
C ALA A 178 18.17 15.34 68.02
N ASN A 179 19.13 16.13 68.53
CA ASN A 179 20.52 16.06 68.12
C ASN A 179 21.16 14.70 68.42
N HIS A 180 20.87 14.11 69.59
CA HIS A 180 21.33 12.76 69.92
C HIS A 180 20.76 11.72 68.95
N TYR A 181 19.45 11.78 68.66
CA TYR A 181 18.81 10.88 67.69
C TYR A 181 19.46 10.96 66.31
N ILE A 182 19.72 12.17 65.80
CA ILE A 182 20.37 12.37 64.49
C ILE A 182 21.78 11.76 64.48
N ARG A 183 22.58 12.00 65.53
CA ARG A 183 23.95 11.45 65.63
C ARG A 183 23.92 9.92 65.67
N ALA A 184 23.05 9.36 66.50
CA ALA A 184 22.90 7.91 66.63
C ALA A 184 22.41 7.29 65.31
N ARG A 185 21.47 7.94 64.61
CA ARG A 185 20.96 7.48 63.32
C ARG A 185 22.06 7.47 62.27
N ARG A 186 22.84 8.55 62.15
CA ARG A 186 23.98 8.61 61.21
C ARG A 186 25.04 7.55 61.51
N ALA A 187 25.36 7.34 62.80
CA ALA A 187 26.31 6.32 63.20
C ALA A 187 25.83 4.90 62.85
N PHE A 188 24.56 4.60 63.12
CA PHE A 188 23.94 3.33 62.74
C PHE A 188 23.94 3.13 61.23
N GLU A 189 23.53 4.12 60.44
CA GLU A 189 23.49 4.00 58.98
C GLU A 189 24.88 3.74 58.39
N ALA A 190 25.92 4.39 58.92
CA ALA A 190 27.30 4.14 58.53
C ALA A 190 27.76 2.72 58.88
N GLN A 191 27.37 2.18 60.05
CA GLN A 191 27.68 0.80 60.44
C GLN A 191 26.92 -0.21 59.58
N TYR A 192 25.61 0.00 59.41
CA TYR A 192 24.74 -0.86 58.60
C TYR A 192 25.21 -0.95 57.15
N ALA A 193 25.64 0.17 56.55
CA ALA A 193 26.22 0.17 55.20
C ALA A 193 27.53 -0.65 55.11
N ARG A 194 28.40 -0.55 56.12
CA ARG A 194 29.64 -1.35 56.18
C ARG A 194 29.33 -2.84 56.32
N ASP A 195 28.34 -3.20 57.14
CA ASP A 195 27.95 -4.60 57.34
C ASP A 195 27.25 -5.18 56.12
N ALA A 196 26.38 -4.41 55.46
CA ALA A 196 25.77 -4.79 54.18
C ALA A 196 26.84 -5.05 53.10
N ALA A 197 27.84 -4.17 52.97
CA ALA A 197 28.96 -4.36 52.02
C ALA A 197 29.82 -5.60 52.35
N ARG A 198 30.01 -5.91 53.63
CA ARG A 198 30.71 -7.13 54.06
C ARG A 198 29.91 -8.40 53.77
N GLN A 199 28.59 -8.35 53.89
CA GLN A 199 27.70 -9.47 53.58
C GLN A 199 27.67 -9.74 52.08
N SER A 200 27.50 -8.71 51.24
CA SER A 200 27.53 -8.87 49.78
C SER A 200 28.87 -9.41 49.27
N ALA A 201 30.00 -8.97 49.86
CA ALA A 201 31.32 -9.51 49.52
C ALA A 201 31.48 -11.00 49.89
N LYS A 202 30.89 -11.44 51.01
CA LYS A 202 30.91 -12.86 51.42
C LYS A 202 30.01 -13.73 50.54
N GLU A 203 28.87 -13.21 50.11
CA GLU A 203 27.95 -13.92 49.21
C GLU A 203 28.55 -14.06 47.80
N GLY A 204 29.16 -12.99 47.27
CA GLY A 204 29.84 -13.03 45.98
C GLY A 204 31.06 -13.97 45.96
N ALA A 205 31.77 -14.12 47.09
CA ALA A 205 32.88 -15.08 47.20
C ALA A 205 32.43 -16.55 47.24
N LYS A 206 31.15 -16.82 47.50
CA LYS A 206 30.60 -18.16 47.65
C LYS A 206 29.88 -18.67 46.39
N SER A 207 29.61 -17.80 45.40
CA SER A 207 28.91 -18.14 44.16
C SER A 207 29.82 -18.38 42.95
N THR A 208 31.15 -18.26 43.11
CA THR A 208 32.13 -18.58 42.07
C THR A 208 32.67 -20.00 42.30
N PRO A 209 32.21 -21.03 41.55
CA PRO A 209 32.84 -22.35 41.53
C PRO A 209 34.20 -22.35 40.81
#